data_AF-A0A821KTH7-F1
#
_entry.id   AF-A0A821KTH7-F1
#
_cell.length_a   1.000
_cell.length_b   1.000
_cell.length_c   1.000
_cell.angle_alpha   90.00
_cell.angle_beta   90.00
_cell.angle_gamma   90.00
#
_symmetry.space_group_name_H-M   'P 1'
#
loop_
_entity.id
_entity.type
_entity.pdbx_description
1 polymer ?
#
loop_
_entity_poly.entity_id
_entity_poly.type
_entity_poly.pdbx_seq_one_letter_code
_entity_poly.pdbx_strand_id
1 'polypeptide(L)' 'MLKYNETKFPHGILALADYIHSKGLLFGIYSSSGEKTCKKYPGSWQHEFLDAALFSS' A
#
# COMPACT_ATOMS: atom_id res chain seq x y z
N MET A 1 9.97 -3.81 4.63
CA MET A 1 9.18 -3.66 3.38
C MET A 1 7.79 -4.20 3.63
N LEU A 2 6.78 -3.39 3.36
CA LEU A 2 5.37 -3.75 3.54
C LEU A 2 4.97 -4.93 2.64
N LYS A 3 4.01 -5.72 3.11
CA LYS A 3 3.35 -6.79 2.35
C LYS A 3 1.85 -6.58 2.40
N TYR A 4 1.19 -6.68 1.25
CA TYR A 4 -0.26 -6.68 1.20
C TYR A 4 -0.81 -8.02 1.73
N ASN A 5 -2.08 -8.03 2.12
CA ASN A 5 -2.76 -9.25 2.53
C ASN A 5 -3.29 -9.99 1.30
N GLU A 6 -2.71 -11.13 0.95
CA GLU A 6 -3.06 -11.91 -0.24
C GLU A 6 -4.51 -12.45 -0.22
N THR A 7 -5.09 -12.70 0.96
CA THR A 7 -6.50 -13.10 1.06
C THR A 7 -7.44 -11.95 0.69
N LYS A 8 -7.06 -10.70 0.99
CA LYS A 8 -7.85 -9.50 0.64
C LYS A 8 -7.55 -8.99 -0.78
N PHE A 9 -6.31 -9.15 -1.22
CA PHE A 9 -5.81 -8.69 -2.51
C PHE A 9 -5.16 -9.87 -3.26
N PRO A 10 -5.95 -10.84 -3.73
CA PRO A 10 -5.43 -12.08 -4.32
C PRO A 10 -4.67 -11.87 -5.63
N HIS A 11 -4.86 -10.71 -6.27
CA HIS A 11 -4.14 -10.31 -7.49
C HIS A 11 -3.12 -9.19 -7.23
N GLY A 12 -2.86 -8.88 -5.95
CA GLY A 12 -1.98 -7.79 -5.55
C GLY A 12 -2.58 -6.39 -5.71
N ILE A 13 -1.79 -5.40 -5.30
CA ILE A 13 -2.21 -3.98 -5.31
C ILE A 13 -2.14 -3.38 -6.71
N LEU A 14 -1.17 -3.78 -7.54
CA LEU A 14 -1.02 -3.26 -8.90
C LEU A 14 -2.24 -3.59 -9.77
N ALA A 15 -2.74 -4.83 -9.74
CA ALA A 15 -3.93 -5.22 -10.49
C ALA A 15 -5.17 -4.41 -10.06
N LEU A 16 -5.29 -4.07 -8.76
CA LEU A 16 -6.35 -3.21 -8.26
C LEU A 16 -6.19 -1.76 -8.74
N ALA A 17 -4.96 -1.23 -8.73
CA ALA A 17 -4.66 0.11 -9.22
C ALA A 17 -4.97 0.23 -10.72
N ASP A 18 -4.54 -0.73 -11.55
CA ASP A 18 -4.84 -0.78 -12.98
C ASP A 18 -6.35 -0.81 -13.25
N TYR A 19 -7.08 -1.63 -12.49
CA TYR A 19 -8.53 -1.67 -12.59
C TYR A 19 -9.17 -0.32 -12.25
N ILE A 20 -8.73 0.33 -11.17
CA ILE A 20 -9.24 1.64 -10.74
C ILE A 20 -8.93 2.71 -11.80
N HIS A 21 -7.71 2.72 -12.34
CA HIS A 21 -7.32 3.63 -13.43
C HIS A 21 -8.12 3.38 -14.71
N SER A 22 -8.45 2.12 -15.05
CA SER A 22 -9.33 1.80 -16.19
C SER A 22 -10.74 2.40 -16.08
N LYS A 23 -11.14 2.79 -14.87
CA LYS A 23 -12.41 3.47 -14.58
C LYS A 23 -12.27 5.00 -14.50
N GLY A 24 -11.09 5.56 -14.80
CA GLY A 24 -10.83 7.00 -14.73
C GLY A 24 -10.74 7.55 -13.30
N LEU A 25 -10.48 6.69 -12.31
CA LEU A 25 -10.35 7.05 -10.90
C LEU A 25 -8.88 7.08 -10.47
N LEU A 26 -8.60 7.71 -9.32
CA LEU A 26 -7.26 7.72 -8.69
C LEU A 26 -7.19 6.71 -7.55
N PHE A 27 -6.01 6.14 -7.33
CA PHE A 27 -5.76 5.17 -6.26
C PHE A 27 -5.00 5.81 -5.09
N GLY A 28 -5.47 5.57 -3.87
CA GLY A 28 -4.83 6.04 -2.64
C GLY A 28 -4.45 4.87 -1.73
N ILE A 29 -3.31 5.00 -1.03
CA ILE A 29 -2.81 4.02 -0.06
C ILE A 29 -2.61 4.65 1.31
N TYR A 30 -2.64 3.83 2.37
CA TYR A 30 -2.53 4.28 3.76
C TYR A 30 -1.36 3.62 4.47
N SER A 31 -0.58 4.42 5.21
CA SER A 31 0.40 3.97 6.20
C SER A 31 0.40 4.95 7.39
N SER A 32 1.35 4.78 8.32
CA SER A 32 1.50 5.60 9.53
C SER A 32 2.96 5.99 9.73
N SER A 33 3.20 7.21 10.23
CA SER A 33 4.51 7.72 10.65
C SER A 33 4.90 7.19 12.04
N GLY A 34 4.82 5.88 12.21
CA GLY A 34 5.19 5.15 13.42
C GLY A 34 5.47 3.68 13.07
N GLU A 35 5.96 2.90 14.03
CA GLU A 35 6.21 1.46 13.81
C GLU A 35 4.93 0.69 13.43
N LYS A 36 3.78 1.19 13.87
CA LYS A 36 2.46 0.61 13.61
C LYS A 36 1.44 1.67 13.19
N THR A 37 0.46 1.24 12.42
CA THR A 37 -0.77 2.00 12.15
C THR A 37 -1.69 2.02 13.36
N CYS A 38 -2.74 2.86 13.32
CA CYS A 38 -3.75 2.93 14.39
C CYS A 38 -4.40 1.57 14.69
N LYS A 39 -4.47 0.66 13.69
CA LYS A 39 -5.00 -0.71 13.84
C LYS A 39 -3.91 -1.77 14.06
N LYS A 40 -2.71 -1.36 14.47
CA LYS A 40 -1.58 -2.24 14.80
C LYS A 40 -1.00 -3.04 13.62
N TYR A 41 -1.28 -2.65 12.37
CA TYR A 41 -0.53 -3.15 11.20
C TYR A 41 0.85 -2.47 11.12
N PRO A 42 1.83 -3.03 10.38
CA PRO A 42 3.11 -2.36 10.15
C PRO A 42 2.91 -0.94 9.59
N GLY A 43 3.61 0.05 10.17
CA GLY A 43 3.73 1.40 9.64
C GLY A 43 5.06 1.59 8.90
N SER A 44 5.40 2.84 8.56
CA SER A 44 6.53 3.17 7.66
C SER A 44 7.70 3.87 8.35
N TRP A 45 7.69 4.00 9.67
CA TRP A 45 8.79 4.63 10.41
C TRP A 45 10.15 3.96 10.12
N GLN A 46 11.16 4.78 9.80
CA GLN A 46 12.52 4.38 9.36
C GLN A 46 12.58 3.61 8.04
N HIS A 47 11.47 3.47 7.32
CA HIS A 47 11.38 2.78 6.02
C HIS A 47 10.67 3.64 4.97
N GLU A 48 10.60 4.96 5.20
CA GLU A 48 9.75 5.88 4.46
C GLU A 48 10.07 5.87 2.95
N PHE A 49 11.36 5.95 2.60
CA PHE A 49 11.79 5.94 1.19
C PHE A 49 11.55 4.61 0.51
N LEU A 50 11.77 3.49 1.23
CA LEU A 50 11.55 2.15 0.68
C LEU A 50 10.05 1.89 0.46
N ASP A 51 9.22 2.26 1.42
CA ASP A 51 7.77 2.09 1.33
C ASP A 51 7.17 3.04 0.28
N ALA A 52 7.66 4.28 0.16
CA ALA A 52 7.25 5.19 -0.90
C ALA A 52 7.61 4.65 -2.30
N ALA A 53 8.81 4.10 -2.48
CA ALA A 53 9.22 3.47 -3.74
C ALA A 53 8.33 2.27 -4.09
N LEU A 54 7.93 1.47 -3.08
CA LEU A 54 6.97 0.38 -3.24
C LEU A 54 5.56 0.88 -3.64
N PHE A 55 5.14 2.05 -3.20
CA PHE A 55 3.82 2.60 -3.57
C PHE A 55 3.76 3.12 -5.00
N SER A 56 4.92 3.47 -5.58
CA SER A 56 5.03 4.01 -6.94
C SER A 56 5.44 2.98 -8.01
N SER A 57 5.73 1.74 -7.61
CA SER A 57 6.24 0.67 -8.48
C SER A 57 5.15 -0.06 -9.26
#